data_AF-A0AAN7M2H7-F1
#
_entry.id   AF-A0AAN7M2H7-F1
#
_cell.length_a   1.000
_cell.length_b   1.000
_cell.length_c   1.000
_cell.angle_alpha   90.00
_cell.angle_beta   90.00
_cell.angle_gamma   90.00
#
_symmetry.space_group_name_H-M   'P 1'
#
loop_
_entity.id
_entity.type
_entity.pdbx_description
1 polymer ?
#
loop_
_entity_poly.entity_id
_entity_poly.type
_entity_poly.pdbx_seq_one_letter_code
_entity_poly.pdbx_strand_id
1 'polypeptide(L)'
;MEIITMEDMRERQRARGPACILSLGISVPDHYVLQADYPDYYFRLTVNQHLTKLKDKFAHICEKTKIRKRHFVLTEGLLEENPMRICSHDAVCLNIRMDILMEQLPKLGARAASRAIKEWGRPKSEITHLVLCTTAAAELPGADYKLINLLGLEPTVKRVMLYQQGCFAGGTVLRVAKDLAENNANARVLVVCAESSTIFFRGPSERSPETLVCQALFGDGASSAIIGSDPREPAETPIFQIAAAHTNILPDCGDDIAGQLRDIGLTFHLTN
;
A
#
# COMPACT_ATOMS: atom_id res chain seq x y z
N MET A 1 18.95 48.03 2.94
CA MET A 1 17.98 46.92 3.13
C MET A 1 17.62 46.47 1.73
N GLU A 2 18.15 45.32 1.26
CA GLU A 2 17.79 44.81 -0.06
C GLU A 2 16.29 44.48 -0.08
N ILE A 3 15.57 45.04 -1.06
CA ILE A 3 14.15 44.74 -1.28
C ILE A 3 14.11 43.36 -1.93
N ILE A 4 13.77 42.33 -1.15
CA ILE A 4 13.55 40.98 -1.67
C ILE A 4 12.22 40.99 -2.42
N THR A 5 12.24 40.62 -3.71
CA THR A 5 11.01 40.52 -4.50
C THR A 5 10.26 39.22 -4.20
N MET A 6 8.98 39.16 -4.56
CA MET A 6 8.20 37.91 -4.45
C MET A 6 8.78 36.78 -5.30
N GLU A 7 9.40 37.11 -6.43
CA GLU A 7 10.09 36.16 -7.31
C GLU A 7 11.33 35.60 -6.62
N ASP A 8 12.16 36.45 -6.00
CA ASP A 8 13.32 36.02 -5.22
C ASP A 8 12.92 35.10 -4.06
N MET A 9 11.81 35.40 -3.38
CA MET A 9 11.27 34.53 -2.34
C MET A 9 10.87 33.17 -2.90
N ARG A 10 10.21 33.13 -4.06
CA ARG A 10 9.76 31.88 -4.69
C ARG A 10 10.93 31.02 -5.18
N GLU A 11 11.95 31.63 -5.78
CA GLU A 11 13.16 30.94 -6.21
C GLU A 11 13.89 30.30 -5.04
N ARG A 12 14.00 31.01 -3.90
CA ARG A 12 14.63 30.48 -2.69
C ARG A 12 13.82 29.36 -2.02
N GLN A 13 12.52 29.27 -2.29
CA GLN A 13 11.64 28.26 -1.70
C GLN A 13 11.65 26.92 -2.43
N ARG A 14 12.09 26.84 -3.69
CA ARG A 14 12.08 25.61 -4.50
C ARG A 14 13.46 24.98 -4.63
N ALA A 15 13.49 23.68 -4.92
CA ALA A 15 14.73 22.98 -5.25
C ALA A 15 15.15 23.28 -6.70
N ARG A 16 16.39 22.91 -7.07
CA ARG A 16 16.93 23.18 -8.42
C ARG A 16 16.93 21.94 -9.30
N GLY A 17 17.36 20.81 -8.76
CA GLY A 17 17.48 19.55 -9.47
C GLY A 17 16.19 18.71 -9.46
N PRO A 18 16.15 17.65 -10.29
CA PRO A 18 15.00 16.75 -10.33
C PRO A 18 14.87 15.95 -9.03
N ALA A 19 13.65 15.51 -8.73
CA ALA A 19 13.38 14.59 -7.63
C ALA A 19 14.10 13.26 -7.89
N CYS A 20 14.87 12.81 -6.90
CA CYS A 20 15.62 11.56 -6.94
C CYS A 20 15.10 10.60 -5.86
N ILE A 21 15.07 9.30 -6.17
CA ILE A 21 14.91 8.24 -5.16
C ILE A 21 16.28 8.03 -4.51
N LEU A 22 16.37 8.30 -3.21
CA LEU A 22 17.61 8.27 -2.43
C LEU A 22 17.80 6.96 -1.65
N SER A 23 16.71 6.26 -1.36
CA SER A 23 16.73 4.96 -0.69
C SER A 23 15.41 4.24 -0.86
N LEU A 24 15.43 2.92 -0.64
CA LEU A 24 14.27 2.06 -0.69
C LEU A 24 14.13 1.21 0.57
N GLY A 25 12.91 0.77 0.86
CA GLY A 25 12.63 -0.13 1.96
C GLY A 25 11.41 -0.97 1.64
N ILE A 26 11.49 -2.27 1.95
CA ILE A 26 10.36 -3.20 1.77
C ILE A 26 10.08 -3.93 3.07
N SER A 27 8.83 -4.29 3.32
CA SER A 27 8.44 -5.15 4.43
C SER A 27 7.27 -6.02 4.01
N VAL A 28 7.26 -7.27 4.48
CA VAL A 28 6.12 -8.19 4.35
C VAL A 28 5.78 -8.75 5.73
N PRO A 29 4.56 -9.30 5.93
CA PRO A 29 4.27 -10.14 7.09
C PRO A 29 5.15 -11.39 7.13
N ASP A 30 5.40 -11.95 8.32
CA ASP A 30 6.22 -13.16 8.46
C ASP A 30 5.48 -14.41 7.99
N HIS A 31 4.17 -14.46 8.21
CA HIS A 31 3.33 -15.54 7.72
C HIS A 31 3.23 -15.51 6.19
N TYR A 32 3.45 -16.66 5.58
CA TYR A 32 3.33 -16.84 4.14
C TYR A 32 2.70 -18.20 3.82
N VAL A 33 2.12 -18.29 2.62
CA VAL A 33 1.59 -19.53 2.07
C VAL A 33 2.17 -19.71 0.67
N LEU A 34 2.55 -20.95 0.33
CA LEU A 34 2.97 -21.30 -1.03
C LEU A 34 1.75 -21.34 -1.94
N GLN A 35 1.89 -20.84 -3.16
CA GLN A 35 0.78 -20.79 -4.10
C GLN A 35 0.26 -22.19 -4.47
N ALA A 36 1.15 -23.18 -4.50
CA ALA A 36 0.82 -24.58 -4.74
C ALA A 36 -0.11 -25.16 -3.66
N ASP A 37 0.06 -24.73 -2.40
CA ASP A 37 -0.73 -25.21 -1.25
C ASP A 37 -1.96 -24.33 -0.98
N TYR A 38 -2.03 -23.15 -1.62
CA TYR A 38 -3.05 -22.16 -1.34
C TYR A 38 -4.49 -22.64 -1.60
N PRO A 39 -4.80 -23.45 -2.64
CA PRO A 39 -6.14 -23.99 -2.84
C PRO A 39 -6.63 -24.85 -1.67
N ASP A 40 -5.77 -25.71 -1.14
CA ASP A 40 -6.10 -26.55 0.03
C ASP A 40 -6.27 -25.69 1.28
N TYR A 41 -5.31 -24.79 1.52
CA TYR A 41 -5.33 -23.85 2.63
C TYR A 41 -6.61 -23.01 2.65
N TYR A 42 -6.92 -22.34 1.53
CA TYR A 42 -8.04 -21.41 1.42
C TYR A 42 -9.41 -22.10 1.53
N PHE A 43 -9.60 -23.25 0.86
CA PHE A 43 -10.88 -23.99 0.95
C PHE A 43 -11.07 -24.65 2.31
N ARG A 44 -9.99 -25.03 3.00
CA ARG A 44 -10.06 -25.48 4.39
C ARG A 44 -10.44 -24.35 5.33
N LEU A 45 -9.72 -23.25 5.24
CA LEU A 45 -9.88 -22.09 6.11
C LEU A 45 -11.26 -21.44 6.01
N THR A 46 -11.86 -21.51 4.83
CA THR A 46 -13.20 -20.98 4.58
C THR A 46 -14.32 -22.01 4.75
N VAL A 47 -14.00 -23.24 5.17
CA VAL A 47 -14.96 -24.34 5.38
C VAL A 47 -15.76 -24.69 4.10
N ASN A 48 -15.07 -24.67 2.96
CA ASN A 48 -15.66 -24.88 1.63
C ASN A 48 -15.11 -26.13 0.91
N GLN A 49 -14.50 -27.07 1.64
CA GLN A 49 -13.91 -28.29 1.05
C GLN A 49 -14.91 -29.14 0.25
N HIS A 50 -16.21 -29.01 0.56
CA HIS A 50 -17.30 -29.69 -0.15
C HIS A 50 -17.49 -29.17 -1.60
N LEU A 51 -17.02 -27.97 -1.92
CA LEU A 51 -17.11 -27.35 -3.26
C LEU A 51 -15.96 -27.81 -4.18
N THR A 52 -15.87 -29.12 -4.43
CA THR A 52 -14.74 -29.75 -5.15
C THR A 52 -14.46 -29.14 -6.52
N LYS A 53 -15.51 -28.94 -7.35
CA LYS A 53 -15.36 -28.34 -8.69
C LYS A 53 -14.81 -26.90 -8.63
N LEU A 54 -15.26 -26.12 -7.64
CA LEU A 54 -14.81 -24.74 -7.46
C LEU A 54 -13.36 -24.69 -6.99
N LYS A 55 -12.98 -25.65 -6.14
CA LYS A 55 -11.59 -25.85 -5.69
C LYS A 55 -10.67 -26.21 -6.86
N ASP A 56 -11.08 -27.11 -7.74
CA ASP A 56 -10.29 -27.48 -8.93
C ASP A 56 -10.10 -26.28 -9.87
N LYS A 57 -11.16 -25.48 -10.07
CA LYS A 57 -11.09 -24.22 -10.82
C LYS A 57 -10.11 -23.24 -10.17
N PHE A 58 -10.18 -23.09 -8.84
CA PHE A 58 -9.29 -22.20 -8.10
C PHE A 58 -7.82 -22.67 -8.14
N ALA A 59 -7.58 -23.98 -8.04
CA ALA A 59 -6.25 -24.56 -8.19
C ALA A 59 -5.67 -24.29 -9.58
N HIS A 60 -6.47 -24.44 -10.63
CA HIS A 60 -6.07 -24.09 -11.98
C HIS A 60 -5.71 -22.59 -12.10
N ILE A 61 -6.51 -21.69 -11.53
CA ILE A 61 -6.19 -20.25 -11.49
C ILE A 61 -4.85 -20.04 -10.79
N CYS A 62 -4.65 -20.63 -9.61
CA CYS A 62 -3.42 -20.52 -8.82
C CYS A 62 -2.18 -20.97 -9.59
N GLU A 63 -2.26 -22.06 -10.36
CA GLU A 63 -1.17 -22.56 -11.22
C GLU A 63 -0.80 -21.54 -12.32
N LYS A 64 -1.79 -20.81 -12.85
CA LYS A 64 -1.58 -19.85 -13.95
C LYS A 64 -1.10 -18.48 -13.51
N THR A 65 -1.21 -18.11 -12.23
CA THR A 65 -0.80 -16.76 -11.75
C THR A 65 0.69 -16.49 -11.83
N LYS A 66 1.54 -17.52 -11.96
CA LYS A 66 3.01 -17.44 -11.87
C LYS A 66 3.54 -16.97 -10.51
N ILE A 67 2.68 -16.91 -9.49
CA ILE A 67 3.05 -16.58 -8.13
C ILE A 67 3.60 -17.84 -7.45
N ARG A 68 4.74 -17.73 -6.77
CA ARG A 68 5.31 -18.85 -5.99
C ARG A 68 4.79 -18.87 -4.56
N LYS A 69 4.75 -17.72 -3.91
CA LYS A 69 4.32 -17.56 -2.51
C LYS A 69 3.75 -16.17 -2.29
N ARG A 70 2.90 -16.02 -1.28
CA ARG A 70 2.37 -14.74 -0.82
C ARG A 70 2.45 -14.64 0.70
N HIS A 71 2.63 -13.43 1.18
CA HIS A 71 2.67 -13.11 2.59
C HIS A 71 1.32 -12.53 3.01
N PHE A 72 0.88 -12.83 4.24
CA PHE A 72 -0.44 -12.43 4.73
C PHE A 72 -0.36 -11.95 6.18
N VAL A 73 -1.02 -10.83 6.46
CA VAL A 73 -1.30 -10.37 7.82
C VAL A 73 -2.27 -11.34 8.49
N LEU A 74 -3.29 -11.79 7.74
CA LEU A 74 -4.29 -12.72 8.21
C LEU A 74 -3.66 -14.10 8.41
N THR A 75 -3.74 -14.62 9.63
CA THR A 75 -3.28 -15.95 10.04
C THR A 75 -4.47 -16.79 10.50
N GLU A 76 -4.30 -18.12 10.60
CA GLU A 76 -5.32 -18.99 11.19
C GLU A 76 -5.68 -18.55 12.62
N GLY A 77 -4.70 -18.14 13.44
CA GLY A 77 -4.96 -17.65 14.81
C GLY A 77 -5.81 -16.37 14.86
N LEU A 78 -5.56 -15.40 13.98
CA LEU A 78 -6.41 -14.20 13.87
C LEU A 78 -7.83 -14.52 13.39
N LEU A 79 -7.98 -15.62 12.64
CA LEU A 79 -9.27 -16.10 12.19
C LEU A 79 -10.00 -16.94 13.24
N GLU A 80 -9.31 -17.66 14.12
CA GLU A 80 -9.93 -18.42 15.22
C GLU A 80 -10.72 -17.51 16.19
N GLU A 81 -10.31 -16.25 16.33
CA GLU A 81 -11.05 -15.24 17.09
C GLU A 81 -12.35 -14.79 16.39
N ASN A 82 -12.46 -14.95 15.05
CA ASN A 82 -13.57 -14.46 14.22
C ASN A 82 -13.95 -15.38 13.01
N PRO A 83 -14.05 -16.72 13.17
CA PRO A 83 -13.85 -17.66 12.07
C PRO A 83 -14.97 -17.65 11.04
N MET A 84 -16.21 -17.41 11.46
CA MET A 84 -17.37 -17.47 10.56
C MET A 84 -17.71 -16.14 9.87
N ARG A 85 -17.11 -15.01 10.29
CA ARG A 85 -17.46 -13.68 9.74
C ARG A 85 -16.53 -13.24 8.62
N ILE A 86 -15.22 -13.39 8.78
CA ILE A 86 -14.26 -12.99 7.73
C ILE A 86 -14.22 -14.01 6.57
N CYS A 87 -14.38 -15.29 6.89
CA CYS A 87 -14.31 -16.38 5.90
C CYS A 87 -15.60 -16.60 5.11
N SER A 88 -16.73 -16.04 5.52
CA SER A 88 -17.97 -16.09 4.76
C SER A 88 -17.91 -15.13 3.56
N HIS A 89 -18.60 -15.47 2.47
CA HIS A 89 -18.63 -14.63 1.26
C HIS A 89 -19.37 -13.31 1.51
N ASP A 90 -20.53 -13.36 2.17
CA ASP A 90 -21.48 -12.24 2.30
C ASP A 90 -21.75 -11.81 3.75
N ALA A 91 -20.97 -12.29 4.73
CA ALA A 91 -21.19 -11.90 6.12
C ALA A 91 -20.68 -10.49 6.41
N VAL A 92 -21.42 -9.76 7.24
CA VAL A 92 -20.98 -8.46 7.78
C VAL A 92 -19.72 -8.67 8.62
N CYS A 93 -18.63 -8.03 8.20
CA CYS A 93 -17.30 -8.22 8.78
C CYS A 93 -16.39 -6.99 8.70
N LEU A 94 -16.87 -5.86 8.15
CA LEU A 94 -16.06 -4.66 7.95
C LEU A 94 -15.37 -4.19 9.24
N ASN A 95 -16.08 -4.15 10.37
CA ASN A 95 -15.50 -3.70 11.65
C ASN A 95 -14.29 -4.56 12.06
N ILE A 96 -14.42 -5.89 11.98
CA ILE A 96 -13.35 -6.82 12.36
C ILE A 96 -12.13 -6.65 11.43
N ARG A 97 -12.37 -6.49 10.12
CA ARG A 97 -11.31 -6.21 9.15
C ARG A 97 -10.59 -4.92 9.48
N MET A 98 -11.34 -3.87 9.79
CA MET A 98 -10.80 -2.56 10.15
C MET A 98 -9.98 -2.62 11.43
N ASP A 99 -10.44 -3.30 12.48
CA ASP A 99 -9.72 -3.44 13.74
C ASP A 99 -8.33 -4.08 13.53
N ILE A 100 -8.27 -5.15 12.73
CA ILE A 100 -6.99 -5.79 12.35
C ILE A 100 -6.11 -4.82 11.55
N LEU A 101 -6.68 -4.16 10.54
CA LEU A 101 -5.92 -3.35 9.59
C LEU A 101 -5.39 -2.05 10.21
N MET A 102 -6.18 -1.42 11.09
CA MET A 102 -5.82 -0.21 11.83
C MET A 102 -4.62 -0.42 12.75
N GLU A 103 -4.38 -1.66 13.18
CA GLU A 103 -3.20 -2.04 13.94
C GLU A 103 -2.03 -2.44 13.02
N GLN A 104 -2.29 -3.27 12.03
CA GLN A 104 -1.23 -3.96 11.28
C GLN A 104 -0.63 -3.11 10.14
N LEU A 105 -1.42 -2.30 9.45
CA LEU A 105 -0.93 -1.49 8.32
C LEU A 105 0.12 -0.46 8.75
N PRO A 106 -0.08 0.34 9.82
CA PRO A 106 0.95 1.29 10.26
C PRO A 106 2.23 0.59 10.70
N LYS A 107 2.13 -0.58 11.34
CA LYS A 107 3.30 -1.40 11.73
C LYS A 107 4.06 -1.90 10.51
N LEU A 108 3.36 -2.40 9.49
CA LEU A 108 3.96 -2.88 8.25
C LEU A 108 4.66 -1.73 7.48
N GLY A 109 3.99 -0.58 7.38
CA GLY A 109 4.56 0.65 6.83
C GLY A 109 5.77 1.15 7.60
N ALA A 110 5.73 1.14 8.93
CA ALA A 110 6.84 1.56 9.79
C ALA A 110 8.09 0.69 9.59
N ARG A 111 7.92 -0.62 9.38
CA ARG A 111 9.05 -1.52 9.07
C ARG A 111 9.69 -1.19 7.72
N ALA A 112 8.88 -0.94 6.69
CA ALA A 112 9.39 -0.54 5.37
C ALA A 112 10.09 0.83 5.44
N ALA A 113 9.46 1.82 6.07
CA ALA A 113 10.02 3.16 6.26
C ALA A 113 11.32 3.15 7.07
N SER A 114 11.38 2.37 8.16
CA SER A 114 12.60 2.24 8.96
C SER A 114 13.75 1.66 8.15
N ARG A 115 13.48 0.74 7.22
CA ARG A 115 14.50 0.19 6.31
C ARG A 115 14.98 1.25 5.31
N ALA A 116 14.08 2.01 4.70
CA ALA A 116 14.44 3.11 3.79
C ALA A 116 15.24 4.21 4.52
N ILE A 117 14.80 4.63 5.70
CA ILE A 117 15.51 5.64 6.52
C ILE A 117 16.91 5.14 6.92
N LYS A 118 17.03 3.86 7.27
CA LYS A 118 18.32 3.25 7.60
C LYS A 118 19.26 3.22 6.39
N GLU A 119 18.76 2.85 5.21
CA GLU A 119 19.52 2.85 3.97
C GLU A 119 19.93 4.28 3.56
N TRP A 120 19.04 5.26 3.74
CA TRP A 120 19.32 6.68 3.50
C TRP A 120 20.43 7.23 4.41
N GLY A 121 20.55 6.73 5.64
CA GLY A 121 21.65 7.08 6.54
C GLY A 121 21.60 8.49 7.15
N ARG A 122 20.47 9.20 7.01
CA ARG A 122 20.28 10.56 7.56
C ARG A 122 19.33 10.57 8.77
N PRO A 123 19.38 11.61 9.62
CA PRO A 123 18.44 11.78 10.71
C PRO A 123 16.99 11.85 10.20
N LYS A 124 16.09 11.09 10.81
CA LYS A 124 14.64 11.12 10.51
C LYS A 124 14.01 12.51 10.70
N SER A 125 14.62 13.38 11.51
CA SER A 125 14.18 14.78 11.70
C SER A 125 14.35 15.64 10.43
N GLU A 126 15.11 15.18 9.45
CA GLU A 126 15.24 15.84 8.14
C GLU A 126 14.10 15.49 7.17
N ILE A 127 13.23 14.53 7.53
CA ILE A 127 12.04 14.21 6.74
C ILE A 127 11.04 15.36 6.92
N THR A 128 10.66 16.00 5.81
CA THR A 128 9.78 17.17 5.84
C THR A 128 8.35 16.85 5.40
N HIS A 129 8.17 15.78 4.63
CA HIS A 129 6.88 15.36 4.11
C HIS A 129 6.69 13.85 4.25
N LEU A 130 5.45 13.44 4.41
CA LEU A 130 5.00 12.05 4.36
C LEU A 130 3.89 11.93 3.31
N VAL A 131 4.09 11.06 2.32
CA VAL A 131 3.04 10.62 1.40
C VAL A 131 2.76 9.15 1.68
N LEU A 132 1.55 8.84 2.15
CA LEU A 132 1.15 7.48 2.49
C LEU A 132 -0.02 7.03 1.61
N CYS A 133 0.08 5.85 1.02
CA CYS A 133 -1.01 5.20 0.32
C CYS A 133 -1.45 3.88 0.96
N THR A 134 -2.75 3.63 1.00
CA THR A 134 -3.33 2.31 1.26
C THR A 134 -4.74 2.21 0.69
N THR A 135 -5.09 1.03 0.19
CA THR A 135 -6.45 0.68 -0.23
C THR A 135 -7.20 -0.08 0.87
N ALA A 136 -6.50 -0.52 1.92
CA ALA A 136 -6.99 -1.50 2.88
C ALA A 136 -7.72 -0.92 4.10
N ALA A 137 -7.53 0.34 4.47
CA ALA A 137 -8.22 0.92 5.62
C ALA A 137 -8.65 2.36 5.36
N ALA A 138 -9.51 2.91 6.21
CA ALA A 138 -9.80 4.34 6.30
C ALA A 138 -10.18 4.69 7.73
N GLU A 139 -9.49 5.66 8.32
CA GLU A 139 -9.73 6.11 9.70
C GLU A 139 -9.29 7.56 9.92
N LEU A 140 -9.77 8.18 11.00
CA LEU A 140 -9.37 9.52 11.44
C LEU A 140 -9.04 9.50 12.94
N PRO A 141 -7.81 9.85 13.37
CA PRO A 141 -6.64 10.18 12.54
C PRO A 141 -6.15 9.01 11.68
N GLY A 142 -5.66 9.32 10.47
CA GLY A 142 -5.27 8.32 9.46
C GLY A 142 -3.99 7.53 9.77
N ALA A 143 -3.71 6.54 8.91
CA ALA A 143 -2.49 5.73 8.98
C ALA A 143 -1.21 6.58 8.89
N ASP A 144 -1.26 7.73 8.20
CA ASP A 144 -0.19 8.72 8.13
C ASP A 144 0.14 9.31 9.51
N TYR A 145 -0.88 9.63 10.32
CA TYR A 145 -0.70 10.11 11.69
C TYR A 145 -0.09 9.03 12.58
N LYS A 146 -0.63 7.81 12.53
CA LYS A 146 -0.10 6.68 13.30
C LYS A 146 1.34 6.38 12.94
N LEU A 147 1.69 6.45 11.65
CA LEU A 147 3.04 6.20 11.18
C LEU A 147 4.04 7.24 11.71
N ILE A 148 3.68 8.53 11.74
CA ILE A 148 4.52 9.57 12.33
C ILE A 148 4.85 9.25 13.79
N ASN A 149 3.85 8.86 14.57
CA ASN A 149 4.05 8.50 15.98
C ASN A 149 4.94 7.27 16.13
N LEU A 150 4.70 6.22 15.33
CA LEU A 150 5.49 4.98 15.36
C LEU A 150 6.96 5.21 14.99
N LEU A 151 7.21 6.06 13.99
CA LEU A 151 8.57 6.40 13.56
C LEU A 151 9.19 7.50 14.42
N GLY A 152 8.40 8.21 15.24
CA GLY A 152 8.81 9.42 15.95
C GLY A 152 9.35 10.49 15.01
N LEU A 153 8.60 10.80 13.94
CA LEU A 153 8.92 11.92 13.05
C LEU A 153 8.53 13.26 13.70
N GLU A 154 9.03 14.35 13.14
CA GLU A 154 8.69 15.69 13.62
C GLU A 154 7.17 15.97 13.49
N PRO A 155 6.53 16.61 14.48
CA PRO A 155 5.10 16.96 14.42
C PRO A 155 4.75 17.93 13.28
N THR A 156 5.74 18.62 12.72
CA THR A 156 5.60 19.58 11.62
C THR A 156 5.65 18.94 10.23
N VAL A 157 5.86 17.61 10.14
CA VAL A 157 5.83 16.87 8.87
C VAL A 157 4.52 17.14 8.14
N LYS A 158 4.62 17.56 6.89
CA LYS A 158 3.47 17.81 6.01
C LYS A 158 2.98 16.48 5.44
N ARG A 159 1.70 16.18 5.59
CA ARG A 159 1.15 14.84 5.31
C ARG A 159 0.24 14.86 4.10
N VAL A 160 0.36 13.85 3.25
CA VAL A 160 -0.59 13.53 2.18
C VAL A 160 -1.01 12.07 2.35
N MET A 161 -2.25 11.86 2.75
CA MET A 161 -2.85 10.54 2.92
C MET A 161 -3.72 10.22 1.71
N LEU A 162 -3.42 9.11 1.02
CA LEU A 162 -4.13 8.65 -0.16
C LEU A 162 -4.82 7.32 0.13
N TYR A 163 -6.11 7.38 0.43
CA TYR A 163 -6.96 6.20 0.61
C TYR A 163 -7.61 5.77 -0.71
N GLN A 164 -7.87 4.46 -0.82
CA GLN A 164 -8.75 3.85 -1.84
C GLN A 164 -8.41 4.23 -3.30
N GLN A 165 -7.11 4.36 -3.60
CA GLN A 165 -6.65 4.63 -4.96
C GLN A 165 -6.57 3.36 -5.81
N GLY A 166 -6.33 2.20 -5.19
CA GLY A 166 -6.15 0.93 -5.92
C GLY A 166 -4.73 0.75 -6.47
N CYS A 167 -4.57 -0.20 -7.40
CA CYS A 167 -3.25 -0.71 -7.78
C CYS A 167 -2.31 0.33 -8.43
N PHE A 168 -2.84 1.42 -8.99
CA PHE A 168 -2.03 2.48 -9.60
C PHE A 168 -1.42 3.46 -8.58
N ALA A 169 -1.78 3.33 -7.28
CA ALA A 169 -1.33 4.23 -6.22
C ALA A 169 0.19 4.35 -6.13
N GLY A 170 0.94 3.30 -6.49
CA GLY A 170 2.40 3.33 -6.54
C GLY A 170 2.95 4.42 -7.48
N GLY A 171 2.34 4.60 -8.66
CA GLY A 171 2.69 5.70 -9.56
C GLY A 171 2.23 7.05 -9.02
N THR A 172 1.04 7.10 -8.41
CA THR A 172 0.47 8.32 -7.82
C THR A 172 1.34 8.89 -6.71
N VAL A 173 1.84 8.06 -5.79
CA VAL A 173 2.69 8.54 -4.69
C VAL A 173 4.02 9.09 -5.18
N LEU A 174 4.62 8.49 -6.22
CA LEU A 174 5.84 8.99 -6.83
C LEU A 174 5.60 10.34 -7.51
N ARG A 175 4.48 10.50 -8.22
CA ARG A 175 4.08 11.78 -8.83
C ARG A 175 3.91 12.88 -7.79
N VAL A 176 3.18 12.60 -6.71
CA VAL A 176 3.00 13.56 -5.61
C VAL A 176 4.33 13.89 -4.94
N ALA A 177 5.17 12.88 -4.67
CA ALA A 177 6.46 13.09 -4.05
C ALA A 177 7.44 13.88 -4.92
N LYS A 178 7.38 13.70 -6.25
CA LYS A 178 8.15 14.51 -7.21
C LYS A 178 7.86 15.99 -7.03
N ASP A 179 6.59 16.38 -7.12
CA ASP A 179 6.19 17.79 -7.03
C ASP A 179 6.53 18.37 -5.65
N LEU A 180 6.33 17.60 -4.57
CA LEU A 180 6.68 18.01 -3.22
C LEU A 180 8.19 18.23 -3.05
N ALA A 181 9.03 17.33 -3.58
CA ALA A 181 10.48 17.41 -3.49
C ALA A 181 11.05 18.56 -4.34
N GLU A 182 10.57 18.74 -5.56
CA GLU A 182 11.07 19.77 -6.49
C GLU A 182 10.60 21.17 -6.08
N ASN A 183 9.36 21.30 -5.60
CA ASN A 183 8.79 22.60 -5.27
C ASN A 183 9.12 23.09 -3.84
N ASN A 184 9.88 22.33 -3.06
CA ASN A 184 10.32 22.72 -1.71
C ASN A 184 11.82 22.47 -1.54
N ALA A 185 12.61 23.54 -1.43
CA ALA A 185 14.04 23.48 -1.20
C ALA A 185 14.36 22.60 0.03
N ASN A 186 15.36 21.73 -0.11
CA ASN A 186 15.80 20.79 0.92
C ASN A 186 14.77 19.76 1.38
N ALA A 187 13.62 19.62 0.71
CA ALA A 187 12.62 18.66 1.14
C ALA A 187 13.09 17.20 0.98
N ARG A 188 12.71 16.39 1.96
CA ARG A 188 12.88 14.93 1.94
C ARG A 188 11.52 14.33 2.23
N VAL A 189 10.99 13.66 1.21
CA VAL A 189 9.64 13.10 1.20
C VAL A 189 9.77 11.61 1.50
N LEU A 190 9.24 11.19 2.65
CA LEU A 190 9.04 9.79 2.96
C LEU A 190 7.77 9.33 2.23
N VAL A 191 7.93 8.41 1.29
CA VAL A 191 6.82 7.73 0.63
C VAL A 191 6.61 6.37 1.27
N VAL A 192 5.36 6.01 1.55
CA VAL A 192 5.00 4.68 2.06
C VAL A 192 3.74 4.21 1.35
N CYS A 193 3.76 2.97 0.86
CA CYS A 193 2.55 2.27 0.46
C CYS A 193 2.46 0.98 1.25
N ALA A 194 1.35 0.77 1.95
CA ALA A 194 1.12 -0.40 2.80
C ALA A 194 -0.24 -1.02 2.47
N GLU A 195 -0.25 -2.30 2.12
CA GLU A 195 -1.43 -2.99 1.63
C GLU A 195 -1.61 -4.33 2.33
N SER A 196 -2.87 -4.71 2.55
CA SER A 196 -3.24 -6.02 3.06
C SER A 196 -4.54 -6.50 2.43
N SER A 197 -4.56 -7.77 2.02
CA SER A 197 -5.72 -8.46 1.50
C SER A 197 -6.81 -8.69 2.55
N THR A 198 -6.54 -8.44 3.83
CA THR A 198 -7.51 -8.59 4.92
C THR A 198 -8.80 -7.80 4.65
N ILE A 199 -8.75 -6.67 3.94
CA ILE A 199 -9.97 -5.88 3.63
C ILE A 199 -10.93 -6.60 2.66
N PHE A 200 -10.45 -7.55 1.86
CA PHE A 200 -11.24 -8.22 0.82
C PHE A 200 -11.15 -9.75 0.84
N PHE A 201 -10.38 -10.35 1.76
CA PHE A 201 -10.33 -11.81 1.95
C PHE A 201 -11.73 -12.34 2.26
N ARG A 202 -12.25 -13.29 1.50
CA ARG A 202 -13.60 -13.85 1.73
C ARG A 202 -13.67 -15.27 1.22
N GLY A 203 -14.71 -16.01 1.61
CA GLY A 203 -15.00 -17.35 1.09
C GLY A 203 -15.24 -17.36 -0.42
N PRO A 204 -15.07 -18.51 -1.09
CA PRO A 204 -15.34 -18.64 -2.52
C PRO A 204 -16.85 -18.63 -2.79
N SER A 205 -17.26 -18.25 -4.01
CA SER A 205 -18.65 -18.32 -4.46
C SER A 205 -18.71 -18.64 -5.95
N GLU A 206 -19.61 -19.53 -6.35
CA GLU A 206 -19.88 -19.81 -7.76
C GLU A 206 -20.51 -18.61 -8.50
N ARG A 207 -21.16 -17.71 -7.75
CA ARG A 207 -21.83 -16.51 -8.29
C ARG A 207 -20.87 -15.37 -8.58
N SER A 208 -19.66 -15.42 -8.02
CA SER A 208 -18.65 -14.36 -8.09
C SER A 208 -17.29 -14.93 -8.47
N PRO A 209 -17.11 -15.39 -9.73
CA PRO A 209 -15.85 -15.99 -10.19
C PRO A 209 -14.65 -15.04 -10.09
N GLU A 210 -14.86 -13.74 -10.16
CA GLU A 210 -13.86 -12.69 -9.95
C GLU A 210 -13.23 -12.74 -8.56
N THR A 211 -13.98 -13.16 -7.53
CA THR A 211 -13.44 -13.37 -6.19
C THR A 211 -12.32 -14.40 -6.22
N LEU A 212 -12.45 -15.49 -6.97
CA LEU A 212 -11.38 -16.50 -7.08
C LEU A 212 -10.10 -15.91 -7.66
N VAL A 213 -10.22 -15.04 -8.66
CA VAL A 213 -9.05 -14.37 -9.25
C VAL A 213 -8.37 -13.47 -8.21
N CYS A 214 -9.14 -12.64 -7.50
CA CYS A 214 -8.61 -11.77 -6.44
C CYS A 214 -7.93 -12.57 -5.32
N GLN A 215 -8.56 -13.64 -4.84
CA GLN A 215 -8.00 -14.49 -3.77
C GLN A 215 -6.75 -15.26 -4.22
N ALA A 216 -6.56 -15.49 -5.52
CA ALA A 216 -5.35 -16.12 -6.05
C ALA A 216 -4.19 -15.13 -6.27
N LEU A 217 -4.47 -13.84 -6.47
CA LEU A 217 -3.46 -12.86 -6.86
C LEU A 217 -2.89 -12.05 -5.70
N PHE A 218 -3.76 -11.51 -4.84
CA PHE A 218 -3.33 -10.51 -3.89
C PHE A 218 -2.62 -11.09 -2.66
N GLY A 219 -1.66 -10.34 -2.13
CA GLY A 219 -0.98 -10.59 -0.87
C GLY A 219 -0.56 -9.28 -0.21
N ASP A 220 0.13 -9.40 0.92
CA ASP A 220 0.33 -8.29 1.85
C ASP A 220 1.77 -7.80 1.84
N GLY A 221 1.95 -6.49 1.95
CA GLY A 221 3.28 -5.89 1.93
C GLY A 221 3.25 -4.38 2.11
N ALA A 222 4.41 -3.83 2.44
CA ALA A 222 4.66 -2.41 2.37
C ALA A 222 5.97 -2.12 1.66
N SER A 223 6.00 -0.97 0.99
CA SER A 223 7.19 -0.37 0.40
C SER A 223 7.35 1.06 0.89
N SER A 224 8.58 1.54 0.86
CA SER A 224 8.92 2.90 1.21
C SER A 224 10.10 3.40 0.39
N ALA A 225 10.13 4.71 0.16
CA ALA A 225 11.23 5.40 -0.49
C ALA A 225 11.47 6.75 0.20
N ILE A 226 12.73 7.19 0.24
CA ILE A 226 13.04 8.60 0.49
C ILE A 226 13.25 9.29 -0.86
N ILE A 227 12.50 10.35 -1.10
CA ILE A 227 12.60 11.14 -2.32
C ILE A 227 13.03 12.56 -1.99
N GLY A 228 13.99 13.09 -2.74
CA GLY A 228 14.45 14.46 -2.58
C GLY A 228 15.14 14.98 -3.83
N SER A 229 15.07 16.29 -4.03
CA SER A 229 15.90 17.01 -4.99
C SER A 229 17.22 17.44 -4.35
N ASP A 230 18.19 17.77 -5.20
CA ASP A 230 19.52 18.24 -4.82
C ASP A 230 20.19 17.31 -3.79
N PRO A 231 20.57 16.07 -4.19
CA PRO A 231 21.25 15.13 -3.30
C PRO A 231 22.51 15.77 -2.69
N ARG A 232 22.67 15.61 -1.37
CA ARG A 232 23.78 16.18 -0.61
C ARG A 232 24.97 15.23 -0.64
N GLU A 233 25.87 15.39 -1.60
CA GLU A 233 27.08 14.59 -1.68
C GLU A 233 28.07 14.93 -0.53
N PRO A 234 28.80 13.93 0.03
CA PRO A 234 28.72 12.50 -0.26
C PRO A 234 27.66 11.75 0.58
N ALA A 235 26.85 12.47 1.36
CA ALA A 235 25.93 11.87 2.33
C ALA A 235 24.70 11.19 1.69
N GLU A 236 24.33 11.57 0.46
CA GLU A 236 23.20 11.01 -0.27
C GLU A 236 23.65 10.58 -1.67
N THR A 237 23.27 9.38 -2.09
CA THR A 237 23.55 8.86 -3.43
C THR A 237 22.22 8.59 -4.13
N PRO A 238 21.90 9.27 -5.25
CA PRO A 238 20.66 9.03 -5.98
C PRO A 238 20.69 7.66 -6.68
N ILE A 239 19.62 6.88 -6.53
CA ILE A 239 19.43 5.58 -7.20
C ILE A 239 18.75 5.78 -8.55
N PHE A 240 17.68 6.57 -8.57
CA PHE A 240 16.88 6.89 -9.75
C PHE A 240 16.47 8.36 -9.75
N GLN A 241 16.20 8.90 -10.94
CA GLN A 241 15.60 10.23 -11.12
C GLN A 241 14.18 10.10 -11.64
N ILE A 242 13.24 10.87 -11.09
CA ILE A 242 11.85 10.92 -11.57
C ILE A 242 11.74 12.05 -12.59
N ALA A 243 12.12 11.77 -13.83
CA ALA A 243 12.15 12.79 -14.89
C ALA A 243 10.76 13.36 -15.20
N ALA A 244 9.75 12.51 -15.29
CA ALA A 244 8.37 12.91 -15.56
C ALA A 244 7.36 11.91 -14.96
N ALA A 245 6.13 12.38 -14.74
CA ALA A 245 5.04 11.55 -14.21
C ALA A 245 3.70 11.99 -14.81
N HIS A 246 2.95 11.05 -15.36
CA HIS A 246 1.70 11.30 -16.08
C HIS A 246 0.63 10.29 -15.67
N THR A 247 -0.64 10.65 -15.87
CA THR A 247 -1.79 9.74 -15.72
C THR A 247 -2.68 9.87 -16.94
N ASN A 248 -3.36 8.80 -17.30
CA ASN A 248 -4.34 8.80 -18.37
C ASN A 248 -5.51 7.89 -17.98
N ILE A 249 -6.73 8.33 -18.26
CA ILE A 249 -7.94 7.53 -18.12
C ILE A 249 -8.27 7.01 -19.51
N LEU A 250 -8.36 5.69 -19.68
CA LEU A 250 -8.72 5.11 -20.96
C LEU A 250 -10.21 5.39 -21.25
N PRO A 251 -10.58 5.69 -22.50
CA PRO A 251 -11.99 5.81 -22.87
C PRO A 251 -12.73 4.50 -22.58
N ASP A 252 -14.00 4.62 -22.16
CA ASP A 252 -14.95 3.51 -22.01
C ASP A 252 -14.53 2.37 -21.07
N CYS A 253 -13.64 2.61 -20.09
CA CYS A 253 -13.12 1.60 -19.16
C CYS A 253 -13.60 1.77 -17.70
N GLY A 254 -14.66 2.55 -17.47
CA GLY A 254 -15.03 3.06 -16.14
C GLY A 254 -15.34 1.96 -15.11
N ASP A 255 -15.89 0.84 -15.56
CA ASP A 255 -16.34 -0.27 -14.71
C ASP A 255 -15.47 -1.53 -14.82
N ASP A 256 -14.42 -1.53 -15.67
CA ASP A 256 -13.54 -2.68 -15.94
C ASP A 256 -12.89 -3.23 -14.67
N ILE A 257 -12.49 -2.32 -13.77
CA ILE A 257 -11.96 -2.66 -12.45
C ILE A 257 -12.62 -1.74 -11.42
N ALA A 258 -13.71 -2.22 -10.82
CA ALA A 258 -14.44 -1.49 -9.81
C ALA A 258 -14.27 -2.12 -8.42
N GLY A 259 -14.04 -1.28 -7.41
CA GLY A 259 -14.00 -1.68 -6.00
C GLY A 259 -15.09 -1.00 -5.19
N GLN A 260 -15.81 -1.74 -4.35
CA GLN A 260 -16.85 -1.16 -3.48
C GLN A 260 -16.63 -1.55 -2.02
N LEU A 261 -16.48 -0.54 -1.16
CA LEU A 261 -16.45 -0.77 0.29
C LEU A 261 -17.87 -0.91 0.82
N ARG A 262 -18.18 -2.06 1.41
CA ARG A 262 -19.48 -2.40 2.01
C ARG A 262 -19.27 -2.96 3.43
N ASP A 263 -20.37 -3.23 4.12
CA ASP A 263 -20.40 -3.89 5.43
C ASP A 263 -19.73 -5.29 5.43
N ILE A 264 -19.64 -5.93 4.26
CA ILE A 264 -18.91 -7.19 4.02
C ILE A 264 -17.42 -7.01 3.66
N GLY A 265 -16.89 -5.78 3.72
CA GLY A 265 -15.53 -5.44 3.29
C GLY A 265 -15.46 -4.85 1.88
N LEU A 266 -14.27 -4.85 1.28
CA LEU A 266 -14.03 -4.33 -0.07
C LEU A 266 -14.30 -5.41 -1.12
N THR A 267 -15.35 -5.28 -1.92
CA THR A 267 -15.64 -6.18 -3.04
C THR A 267 -15.03 -5.64 -4.33
N PHE A 268 -14.72 -6.54 -5.27
CA PHE A 268 -14.24 -6.19 -6.61
C PHE A 268 -15.21 -6.73 -7.64
N HIS A 269 -15.43 -5.93 -8.68
CA HIS A 269 -16.14 -6.31 -9.89
C HIS A 269 -15.18 -6.13 -11.05
N LEU A 270 -15.07 -7.16 -11.88
CA LEU A 270 -14.22 -7.17 -13.06
C LEU A 270 -15.12 -7.42 -14.27
N THR A 271 -15.26 -6.43 -15.15
CA THR A 271 -15.97 -6.57 -16.42
C THR A 271 -14.99 -6.80 -17.55
N ASN A 272 -15.40 -7.63 -18.51
CA ASN A 272 -14.70 -7.89 -19.77
C ASN A 272 -15.52 -7.35 -20.93
#